data_AF-A0A182KGT4-F1
#
_entry.id   AF-A0A182KGT4-F1
#
_cell.length_a   1.000
_cell.length_b   1.000
_cell.length_c   1.000
_cell.angle_alpha   90.00
_cell.angle_beta   90.00
_cell.angle_gamma   90.00
#
_symmetry.space_group_name_H-M   'P 1'
#
loop_
_entity.id
_entity.type
_entity.pdbx_description
1 polymer ?
#
loop_
_entity_poly.entity_id
_entity_poly.type
_entity_poly.pdbx_seq_one_letter_code
_entity_poly.pdbx_strand_id
1 'polypeptide(L)'
;MSYRSTTKPRTFDPVWNESFIHEVENANVLGMTIFHEGPITDVFVANTTIPFDDLVTRNESEQQDFWVDLEPQGRLHVKIDLRWTQDANNVASQNSCRRAVVKDQPFLNRRRGAMRRRVHQEDETT
;
A
#
# COMPACT_ATOMS: atom_id res chain seq x y z
N MET A 1 -6.67 -8.27 16.59
CA MET A 1 -6.97 -8.97 15.31
C MET A 1 -5.67 -9.59 14.82
N SER A 2 -5.70 -10.78 14.19
CA SER A 2 -4.50 -11.46 13.69
C SER A 2 -4.64 -11.82 12.23
N TYR A 3 -3.56 -11.71 11.48
CA TYR A 3 -3.44 -12.16 10.09
C TYR A 3 -2.69 -13.50 10.05
N ARG A 4 -2.98 -14.32 9.04
CA ARG A 4 -2.34 -15.63 8.82
C ARG A 4 -1.99 -15.77 7.35
N SER A 5 -0.75 -16.18 7.05
CA SER A 5 -0.31 -16.53 5.71
C SER A 5 -0.71 -17.94 5.30
N THR A 6 -0.57 -18.28 4.02
CA THR A 6 -0.80 -19.66 3.57
C THR A 6 0.23 -20.63 4.17
N THR A 7 -0.21 -21.84 4.51
CA THR A 7 0.70 -22.90 4.93
C THR A 7 1.48 -23.43 3.72
N LYS A 8 2.81 -23.51 3.83
CA LYS A 8 3.67 -24.15 2.82
C LYS A 8 3.98 -25.59 3.25
N PRO A 9 3.60 -26.61 2.47
CA PRO A 9 3.80 -28.00 2.87
C PRO A 9 5.27 -28.42 2.72
N ARG A 10 5.76 -29.23 3.67
CA ARG A 10 7.05 -29.94 3.59
C ARG A 10 8.27 -29.05 3.29
N THR A 11 8.40 -27.92 3.99
CA THR A 11 9.56 -27.05 3.89
C THR A 11 9.95 -26.47 5.25
N PHE A 12 11.24 -26.21 5.44
CA PHE A 12 11.80 -25.43 6.55
C PHE A 12 12.25 -24.02 6.10
N ASP A 13 12.15 -23.73 4.80
CA ASP A 13 12.45 -22.44 4.19
C ASP A 13 11.24 -21.99 3.34
N PRO A 14 10.12 -21.63 3.99
CA PRO A 14 8.90 -21.20 3.29
C PRO A 14 9.06 -19.82 2.66
N VAL A 15 8.63 -19.69 1.41
CA VAL A 15 8.52 -18.40 0.71
C VAL A 15 7.05 -18.06 0.51
N TRP A 16 6.56 -17.04 1.22
CA TRP A 16 5.15 -16.64 1.15
C TRP A 16 4.87 -15.60 0.06
N ASN A 17 5.63 -14.50 0.03
CA ASN A 17 5.37 -13.34 -0.82
C ASN A 17 3.93 -12.82 -0.70
N GLU A 18 3.40 -12.86 0.52
CA GLU A 18 2.06 -12.39 0.89
C GLU A 18 2.17 -11.07 1.64
N SER A 19 1.17 -10.19 1.49
CA SER A 19 1.12 -8.91 2.16
C SER A 19 -0.18 -8.70 2.92
N PHE A 20 -0.09 -7.99 4.04
CA PHE A 20 -1.22 -7.64 4.89
C PHE A 20 -1.22 -6.14 5.13
N ILE A 21 -2.41 -5.54 5.18
CA ILE A 21 -2.60 -4.12 5.46
C ILE A 21 -3.57 -4.02 6.63
N HIS A 22 -3.19 -3.23 7.64
CA HIS A 22 -4.00 -2.99 8.81
C HIS A 22 -3.85 -1.55 9.28
N GLU A 23 -4.96 -0.93 9.66
CA GLU A 23 -4.95 0.36 10.36
C GLU A 23 -4.70 0.11 11.85
N VAL A 24 -3.80 0.87 12.43
CA VAL A 24 -3.42 0.73 13.83
C VAL A 24 -3.44 2.08 14.53
N GLU A 25 -3.90 2.09 15.77
CA GLU A 25 -3.88 3.25 16.65
C GLU A 25 -3.13 2.89 17.94
N ASN A 26 -2.22 3.75 18.40
CA ASN A 26 -1.42 3.53 19.61
C ASN A 26 -0.71 2.16 19.66
N ALA A 27 -0.21 1.69 18.51
CA ALA A 27 0.49 0.41 18.43
C ALA A 27 1.90 0.50 19.02
N ASN A 28 2.26 -0.50 19.83
CA ASN A 28 3.55 -0.56 20.51
C ASN A 28 4.47 -1.63 19.91
N VAL A 29 3.93 -2.80 19.56
CA VAL A 29 4.72 -3.95 19.09
C VAL A 29 4.00 -4.65 17.95
N LEU A 30 4.76 -5.01 16.91
CA LEU A 30 4.38 -5.96 15.88
C LEU A 30 4.90 -7.35 16.27
N GLY A 31 4.00 -8.27 16.61
CA GLY A 31 4.36 -9.66 16.91
C GLY A 31 4.12 -10.58 15.71
N MET A 32 5.07 -11.48 15.45
CA MET A 32 4.93 -12.55 14.47
C MET A 32 5.23 -13.88 15.16
N THR A 33 4.40 -14.89 14.87
CA THR A 33 4.55 -16.22 15.46
C THR A 33 4.37 -17.28 14.39
N ILE A 34 5.32 -18.19 14.32
CA ILE A 34 5.40 -19.24 13.33
C ILE A 34 4.82 -20.50 13.94
N PHE A 35 3.88 -21.10 13.24
CA PHE A 35 3.27 -22.36 13.59
C PHE A 35 3.45 -23.38 12.47
N HIS A 36 3.64 -24.64 12.86
CA HIS A 36 3.51 -25.79 11.97
C HIS A 36 2.05 -26.28 12.00
N GLU A 37 1.42 -26.42 10.84
CA GLU A 37 0.04 -26.91 10.76
C GLU A 37 -0.04 -28.39 11.12
N GLY A 38 -0.69 -28.68 12.24
CA GLY A 38 -0.83 -30.03 12.77
C GLY A 38 -2.22 -30.63 12.48
N PRO A 39 -2.37 -31.96 12.57
CA PRO A 39 -3.64 -32.64 12.26
C PRO A 39 -4.79 -32.34 13.24
N ILE A 40 -4.47 -31.87 14.45
CA ILE A 40 -5.46 -31.54 15.49
C ILE A 40 -5.25 -30.10 15.96
N THR A 41 -4.01 -29.73 16.27
CA THR A 41 -3.63 -28.38 16.69
C THR A 41 -2.33 -27.97 16.03
N ASP A 42 -2.23 -26.68 15.73
CA ASP A 42 -1.01 -26.05 15.26
C ASP A 42 0.08 -26.11 16.35
N VAL A 43 1.32 -26.39 15.93
CA VAL A 43 2.47 -26.52 16.83
C VAL A 43 3.30 -25.25 16.75
N PHE A 44 3.56 -24.61 17.88
CA PHE A 44 4.45 -23.44 17.95
C PHE A 44 5.87 -23.82 17.51
N VAL A 45 6.47 -22.99 16.65
CA VAL A 45 7.84 -23.19 16.18
C VAL A 45 8.76 -22.09 16.72
N ALA A 46 8.39 -20.83 16.48
CA ALA A 46 9.20 -19.68 16.85
C ALA A 46 8.35 -18.39 16.88
N ASN A 47 8.89 -17.32 17.46
CA ASN A 47 8.30 -15.99 17.41
C ASN A 47 9.34 -14.91 17.23
N THR A 48 8.86 -13.71 16.93
CA THR A 48 9.64 -12.48 17.03
C THR A 48 8.72 -11.31 17.27
N THR A 49 9.27 -10.23 17.80
CA THR A 49 8.55 -8.99 18.10
C THR A 49 9.40 -7.82 17.67
N ILE A 50 8.79 -6.84 17.00
CA ILE A 50 9.46 -5.61 16.58
C ILE A 50 8.71 -4.44 17.21
N PRO A 51 9.37 -3.62 18.05
CA PRO A 51 8.79 -2.36 18.53
C PRO A 51 8.43 -1.44 17.36
N PHE A 52 7.32 -0.71 17.48
CA PHE A 52 6.94 0.25 16.44
C PHE A 52 7.96 1.40 16.31
N ASP A 53 8.63 1.81 17.39
CA ASP A 53 9.71 2.81 17.35
C ASP A 53 10.85 2.41 16.39
N ASP A 54 11.23 1.12 16.39
CA ASP A 54 12.22 0.58 15.46
C ASP A 54 11.70 0.61 14.02
N LEU A 55 10.42 0.29 13.82
CA LEU A 55 9.78 0.35 12.49
C LEU A 55 9.71 1.78 11.96
N VAL A 56 9.42 2.76 12.81
CA VAL A 56 9.41 4.19 12.45
C VAL A 56 10.82 4.64 12.04
N THR A 57 11.83 4.31 12.86
CA THR A 57 13.23 4.63 12.56
C THR A 57 13.69 4.03 11.23
N ARG A 58 13.31 2.77 10.98
CA ARG A 58 13.59 2.08 9.71
C ARG A 58 12.87 2.72 8.53
N ASN A 59 11.63 3.13 8.72
CA ASN A 59 10.83 3.79 7.68
C ASN A 59 11.45 5.14 7.29
N GLU A 60 11.94 5.92 8.26
CA GLU A 60 12.64 7.20 8.02
C GLU A 60 14.00 7.01 7.32
N SER A 61 14.66 5.88 7.60
CA SER A 61 15.97 5.54 7.03
C SER A 61 15.89 4.72 5.74
N GLU A 62 14.70 4.57 5.16
CA GLU A 62 14.41 3.76 3.96
C GLU A 62 14.87 2.28 4.06
N GLN A 63 14.89 1.72 5.28
CA GLN A 63 15.30 0.35 5.60
C GLN A 63 14.10 -0.54 5.94
N GLN A 64 13.08 -0.47 5.10
CA GLN A 64 11.80 -1.18 5.29
C GLN A 64 11.88 -2.68 4.98
N ASP A 65 12.88 -3.12 4.20
CA ASP A 65 13.09 -4.51 3.76
C ASP A 65 14.30 -5.12 4.48
N PHE A 66 14.07 -6.07 5.38
CA PHE A 66 15.11 -6.58 6.28
C PHE A 66 14.81 -7.98 6.83
N TRP A 67 15.86 -8.62 7.35
CA TRP A 67 15.77 -9.87 8.09
C TRP A 67 15.58 -9.62 9.58
N VAL A 68 14.74 -10.44 10.20
CA VAL A 68 14.49 -10.45 11.64
C VAL A 68 14.76 -11.84 12.18
N ASP A 69 15.50 -11.91 13.28
CA ASP A 69 15.78 -13.17 13.95
C ASP A 69 14.52 -13.66 14.68
N LEU A 70 14.31 -14.97 14.60
CA LEU A 70 13.26 -15.67 15.32
C LEU A 70 13.86 -16.37 16.53
N GLU A 71 13.11 -16.37 17.64
CA GLU A 71 13.45 -17.14 18.84
C GLU A 71 12.61 -18.42 18.88
N PRO A 72 13.21 -19.61 19.16
CA PRO A 72 14.62 -19.81 19.55
C PRO A 72 15.61 -19.87 18.38
N GLN A 73 15.14 -20.03 17.14
CA GLN A 73 16.00 -20.16 15.96
C GLN A 73 15.26 -19.77 14.67
N GLY A 74 16.04 -19.43 13.65
CA GLY A 74 15.56 -19.07 12.32
C GLY A 74 15.55 -17.57 12.08
N ARG A 75 15.20 -17.18 10.85
CA ARG A 75 15.09 -15.77 10.45
C ARG A 75 13.92 -15.61 9.49
N LEU A 76 13.28 -14.46 9.54
CA LEU A 76 12.18 -14.09 8.67
C LEU A 76 12.54 -12.82 7.88
N HIS A 77 12.42 -12.87 6.57
CA HIS A 77 12.55 -11.69 5.73
C HIS A 77 11.21 -10.98 5.62
N VAL A 78 11.17 -9.70 5.95
CA VAL A 78 9.94 -8.90 5.91
C VAL A 78 10.22 -7.55 5.26
N LYS A 79 9.20 -7.07 4.54
CA LYS A 79 9.11 -5.68 4.14
C LYS A 79 7.93 -5.02 4.82
N ILE A 80 8.19 -3.96 5.60
CA ILE A 80 7.17 -3.28 6.41
C ILE A 80 7.15 -1.78 6.06
N ASP A 81 6.03 -1.33 5.49
CA ASP A 81 5.79 0.07 5.16
C ASP A 81 4.81 0.69 6.16
N LEU A 82 5.19 1.80 6.80
CA LEU A 82 4.28 2.57 7.65
C LEU A 82 3.71 3.76 6.88
N ARG A 83 2.38 3.93 6.95
CA ARG A 83 1.65 5.03 6.31
C ARG A 83 0.80 5.75 7.35
N TRP A 84 1.08 7.03 7.56
CA TRP A 84 0.32 7.84 8.49
C TRP A 84 -0.94 8.39 7.83
N THR A 85 -2.09 8.23 8.48
CA THR A 85 -3.39 8.72 7.99
C THR A 85 -3.41 10.24 7.81
N GLN A 86 -2.62 10.97 8.59
CA GLN A 86 -2.39 12.41 8.46
C GLN A 86 -1.71 12.83 7.15
N ASP A 87 -0.90 11.96 6.53
CA ASP A 87 -0.32 12.24 5.21
C ASP A 87 -1.36 12.08 4.10
N ALA A 88 -2.31 11.15 4.23
CA ALA A 88 -3.39 10.95 3.26
C ALA A 88 -4.32 12.17 3.13
N ASN A 89 -4.52 12.92 4.23
CA ASN A 89 -5.33 14.14 4.24
C ASN A 89 -4.65 15.32 3.51
N ASN A 90 -3.31 15.38 3.51
CA ASN A 90 -2.56 16.41 2.77
C ASN A 90 -2.66 16.21 1.25
N VAL A 91 -2.73 14.95 0.79
CA VAL A 91 -2.94 14.65 -0.65
C VAL A 91 -4.41 14.84 -1.05
N ALA A 92 -5.37 14.60 -0.17
CA ALA A 92 -6.79 14.86 -0.43
C ALA A 92 -7.11 16.37 -0.60
N SER A 93 -6.36 17.25 0.05
CA SER A 93 -6.48 18.71 -0.17
C SER A 93 -5.90 19.17 -1.52
N GLN A 94 -5.00 18.39 -2.14
CA GLN A 94 -4.47 18.68 -3.49
C GLN A 94 -5.23 17.95 -4.60
N ASN A 95 -5.93 16.85 -4.28
CA ASN A 95 -6.68 16.03 -5.23
C ASN A 95 -8.18 16.32 -5.30
N SER A 96 -8.68 17.38 -4.66
CA SER A 96 -10.05 17.89 -4.90
C SER A 96 -10.29 18.44 -6.31
N CYS A 97 -9.30 18.36 -7.21
CA CYS A 97 -9.42 18.79 -8.59
C CYS A 97 -9.20 17.68 -9.63
N ARG A 98 -9.30 16.36 -9.32
CA ARG A 98 -9.30 15.31 -10.37
C ARG A 98 -10.20 14.13 -10.03
N ARG A 99 -11.51 14.36 -9.93
CA ARG A 99 -12.50 13.27 -10.00
C ARG A 99 -13.04 13.17 -11.42
N ALA A 100 -12.34 12.41 -12.26
CA ALA A 100 -12.91 11.89 -13.50
C ALA A 100 -13.65 10.59 -13.17
N VAL A 101 -14.99 10.66 -13.09
CA VAL A 101 -15.86 9.49 -13.27
C VAL A 101 -16.98 9.88 -14.23
N VAL A 102 -16.97 9.19 -15.36
CA VAL A 102 -17.93 9.18 -16.46
C VAL A 102 -19.32 8.76 -15.99
N LYS A 103 -20.37 9.50 -16.39
CA LYS A 103 -21.73 8.99 -16.63
C LYS A 103 -22.60 10.00 -17.38
N ASP A 104 -23.47 9.47 -18.23
CA ASP A 104 -24.33 10.07 -19.26
C ASP A 104 -25.12 11.36 -18.96
N GLN A 105 -25.23 12.19 -20.01
CA GLN A 105 -26.30 13.12 -20.48
C GLN A 105 -27.59 13.32 -19.61
N PRO A 106 -28.36 14.45 -19.68
CA PRO A 106 -28.45 15.39 -20.81
C PRO A 106 -28.69 16.90 -20.46
N PHE A 107 -28.81 17.73 -21.50
CA PHE A 107 -29.40 19.08 -21.53
C PHE A 107 -28.87 20.18 -20.60
N LEU A 108 -27.99 21.04 -21.13
CA LEU A 108 -28.17 22.49 -20.94
C LEU A 108 -27.77 23.23 -22.23
N ASN A 109 -28.80 23.53 -23.01
CA ASN A 109 -28.76 24.60 -24.01
C ASN A 109 -28.19 25.87 -23.38
N ARG A 110 -27.01 26.29 -23.82
CA ARG A 110 -26.65 27.71 -23.75
C ARG A 110 -26.00 28.15 -25.04
N ARG A 111 -26.86 28.40 -26.02
CA ARG A 111 -26.58 29.22 -27.20
C ARG A 111 -26.02 30.56 -26.71
N ARG A 112 -24.73 30.81 -26.97
CA ARG A 112 -24.19 32.16 -27.11
C ARG A 112 -23.28 32.15 -28.31
N GLY A 113 -23.86 32.56 -29.43
CA GLY A 113 -23.14 32.82 -30.65
C GLY A 113 -22.11 33.94 -30.47
N ALA A 114 -21.07 33.89 -31.29
CA ALA A 114 -20.56 35.03 -32.01
C ALA A 114 -19.64 34.49 -33.11
N MET A 115 -20.11 34.58 -34.34
CA MET A 115 -19.32 34.34 -35.55
C MET A 115 -18.15 35.32 -35.57
N ARG A 116 -16.92 34.82 -35.63
CA ARG A 116 -15.75 35.64 -35.98
C ARG A 116 -15.00 34.97 -37.12
N ARG A 117 -15.33 35.41 -38.34
CA ARG A 117 -14.51 35.21 -39.54
C ARG A 117 -13.12 35.80 -39.31
N ARG A 118 -12.07 35.07 -39.71
CA ARG A 118 -10.83 35.65 -40.20
C ARG A 118 -10.45 34.96 -41.51
N VAL A 119 -9.94 35.79 -42.41
CA VAL A 119 -9.79 35.62 -43.85
C VAL A 119 -8.55 34.77 -44.14
N HIS A 120 -8.65 33.88 -45.14
CA HIS A 120 -7.48 33.23 -45.73
C HIS A 120 -6.64 34.27 -46.47
N GLN A 121 -5.39 34.41 -46.06
CA GLN A 121 -4.28 34.84 -46.90
C GLN A 121 -3.73 33.53 -47.49
N GLU A 122 -3.64 33.37 -48.81
CA GLU A 122 -2.39 33.45 -49.57
C GLU A 122 -2.74 33.03 -51.01
N ASP A 123 -2.16 33.69 -52.01
CA ASP A 123 -1.68 33.01 -53.20
C ASP A 123 -0.36 33.69 -53.62
N GLU A 124 0.60 32.83 -53.92
CA GLU A 124 2.02 33.09 -54.11
C GLU A 124 2.35 33.92 -55.36
N THR A 125 3.51 34.55 -55.24
CA THR A 125 4.44 34.98 -56.28
C THR A 125 4.67 33.95 -57.40
N THR A 126 4.68 34.42 -58.65
CA THR A 126 5.82 34.34 -59.59
C THR A 126 5.60 35.36 -60.70
#